data_AF-A0A4D4KNV8-F1
#
_entry.id   AF-A0A4D4KNV8-F1
#
_cell.length_a   1.000
_cell.length_b   1.000
_cell.length_c   1.000
_cell.angle_alpha   90.00
_cell.angle_beta   90.00
_cell.angle_gamma   90.00
#
_symmetry.space_group_name_H-M   'P 1'
#
loop_
_entity.id
_entity.type
_entity.pdbx_description
1 polymer ?
#
loop_
_entity_poly.entity_id
_entity_poly.type
_entity_poly.pdbx_seq_one_letter_code
_entity_poly.pdbx_strand_id
1 'polypeptide(L)'
;MRAFDRIDAAARHRHVDVWSVCSPTATHVDTVAAVLEADPAARLLVEKPLCRPWEIPRLTALRAAHPGARLVVMDQYGHATSTVLLRSLLRELAPGHPLLAVRVGFGKDRRADIAAGRFVDRDYGVFGYEWLHMLALLRGVLPPEYYRAYLSAAPSRADCAWPPTPSWSAPPHTK
;
A
#
# COMPACT_ATOMS: atom_id res chain seq x y z
N MET A 1 -21.23 19.88 8.97
CA MET A 1 -20.38 19.40 7.85
C MET A 1 -21.20 19.52 6.58
N ARG A 2 -20.71 20.22 5.54
CA ARG A 2 -21.43 20.37 4.28
C ARG A 2 -20.96 19.29 3.31
N ALA A 3 -21.89 18.53 2.74
CA ALA A 3 -21.61 17.55 1.70
C ALA A 3 -21.80 18.18 0.32
N PHE A 4 -21.03 17.72 -0.65
CA PHE A 4 -21.12 18.13 -2.05
C PHE A 4 -21.15 16.88 -2.92
N ASP A 5 -21.99 16.90 -3.94
CA ASP A 5 -22.09 15.79 -4.90
C ASP A 5 -21.10 15.95 -6.06
N ARG A 6 -20.36 17.07 -6.11
CA ARG A 6 -19.39 17.40 -7.15
C ARG A 6 -18.15 18.08 -6.59
N ILE A 7 -16.98 17.73 -7.14
CA ILE A 7 -15.67 18.28 -6.76
C ILE A 7 -15.60 19.80 -7.01
N ASP A 8 -16.04 20.25 -8.18
CA ASP A 8 -15.99 21.67 -8.55
C ASP A 8 -16.91 22.55 -7.68
N ALA A 9 -18.03 22.00 -7.19
CA ALA A 9 -18.89 22.68 -6.24
C ALA A 9 -18.21 22.88 -4.89
N ALA A 10 -17.45 21.86 -4.42
CA ALA A 10 -16.65 21.98 -3.21
C ALA A 10 -15.52 23.03 -3.37
N ALA A 11 -14.79 22.99 -4.50
CA ALA A 11 -13.72 23.93 -4.81
C ALA A 11 -14.20 25.39 -4.91
N ARG A 12 -15.38 25.63 -5.50
CA ARG A 12 -15.99 26.97 -5.58
C ARG A 12 -16.55 27.47 -4.25
N HIS A 13 -16.93 26.57 -3.35
CA HIS A 13 -17.49 26.98 -2.06
C HIS A 13 -16.44 27.64 -1.16
N ARG A 14 -15.23 27.08 -1.12
CA ARG A 14 -14.08 27.62 -0.39
C ARG A 14 -12.79 26.99 -0.90
N HIS A 15 -11.67 27.65 -0.65
CA HIS A 15 -10.35 27.08 -0.88
C HIS A 15 -10.20 25.73 -0.14
N VAL A 16 -9.66 24.74 -0.84
CA VAL A 16 -9.37 23.41 -0.31
C VAL A 16 -7.86 23.22 -0.26
N ASP A 17 -7.30 23.17 0.96
CA ASP A 17 -5.85 23.06 1.12
C ASP A 17 -5.31 21.68 0.73
N VAL A 18 -6.10 20.63 0.97
CA VAL A 18 -5.76 19.22 0.68
C VAL A 18 -7.02 18.45 0.31
N TRP A 19 -6.91 17.63 -0.74
CA TRP A 19 -7.91 16.65 -1.16
C TRP A 19 -7.51 15.26 -0.69
N SER A 20 -8.39 14.57 0.05
CA SER A 20 -8.19 13.17 0.43
C SER A 20 -9.08 12.26 -0.43
N VAL A 21 -8.46 11.43 -1.26
CA VAL A 21 -9.15 10.49 -2.15
C VAL A 21 -9.13 9.11 -1.52
N CYS A 22 -10.28 8.72 -0.96
CA CYS A 22 -10.50 7.44 -0.26
C CYS A 22 -11.61 6.61 -0.91
N SER A 23 -11.87 6.84 -2.20
CA SER A 23 -12.84 6.09 -2.99
C SER A 23 -12.28 4.70 -3.37
N PRO A 24 -13.07 3.80 -3.99
CA PRO A 24 -12.50 2.56 -4.52
C PRO A 24 -11.41 2.84 -5.56
N THR A 25 -10.33 2.04 -5.56
CA THR A 25 -9.19 2.16 -6.49
C THR A 25 -9.59 2.40 -7.94
N ALA A 26 -10.64 1.70 -8.39
CA ALA A 26 -11.17 1.79 -9.75
C ALA A 26 -11.62 3.20 -10.17
N THR A 27 -11.77 4.12 -9.21
CA THR A 27 -12.21 5.50 -9.44
C THR A 27 -11.13 6.53 -9.11
N HIS A 28 -9.97 6.11 -8.60
CA HIS A 28 -8.92 7.03 -8.15
C HIS A 28 -8.44 7.94 -9.28
N VAL A 29 -8.10 7.38 -10.44
CA VAL A 29 -7.52 8.18 -11.54
C VAL A 29 -8.52 9.19 -12.09
N ASP A 30 -9.80 8.81 -12.21
CA ASP A 30 -10.87 9.72 -12.60
C ASP A 30 -11.09 10.83 -11.56
N THR A 31 -11.07 10.47 -10.27
CA THR A 31 -11.23 11.43 -9.18
C THR A 31 -10.06 12.43 -9.16
N VAL A 32 -8.82 11.93 -9.31
CA VAL A 32 -7.62 12.77 -9.41
C VAL A 32 -7.72 13.72 -10.60
N ALA A 33 -8.13 13.22 -11.77
CA ALA A 33 -8.32 14.06 -12.95
C ALA A 33 -9.33 15.19 -12.69
N ALA A 34 -10.51 14.86 -12.13
CA ALA A 34 -11.55 15.84 -11.84
C ALA A 34 -11.12 16.88 -10.78
N VAL A 35 -10.31 16.49 -9.78
CA VAL A 35 -9.71 17.45 -8.85
C VAL A 35 -8.72 18.37 -9.57
N LEU A 36 -7.86 17.84 -10.45
CA LEU A 36 -6.87 18.62 -11.17
C LEU A 36 -7.47 19.55 -12.24
N GLU A 37 -8.63 19.20 -12.79
CA GLU A 37 -9.43 20.09 -13.64
C GLU A 37 -9.98 21.28 -12.86
N ALA A 38 -10.42 21.07 -11.61
CA ALA A 38 -10.95 22.13 -10.75
C ALA A 38 -9.84 22.98 -10.10
N ASP A 39 -8.71 22.36 -9.77
CA ASP A 39 -7.54 22.98 -9.15
C ASP A 39 -6.23 22.36 -9.71
N PRO A 40 -5.61 22.99 -10.71
CA PRO A 40 -4.38 22.50 -11.33
C PRO A 40 -3.16 22.45 -10.41
N ALA A 41 -3.22 23.09 -9.23
CA ALA A 41 -2.17 23.11 -8.23
C ALA A 41 -2.52 22.28 -6.98
N ALA A 42 -3.57 21.46 -7.06
CA ALA A 42 -4.10 20.71 -5.93
C ALA A 42 -3.04 19.86 -5.22
N ARG A 43 -3.20 19.77 -3.90
CA ARG A 43 -2.48 18.84 -3.04
C ARG A 43 -3.38 17.66 -2.76
N LEU A 44 -3.00 16.48 -3.25
CA LEU A 44 -3.79 15.25 -3.15
C LEU A 44 -3.09 14.24 -2.26
N LEU A 45 -3.84 13.68 -1.33
CA LEU A 45 -3.53 12.48 -0.58
C LEU A 45 -4.45 11.37 -1.11
N VAL A 46 -3.88 10.34 -1.74
CA VAL A 46 -4.66 9.27 -2.37
C VAL A 46 -4.41 7.96 -1.63
N GLU A 47 -5.48 7.26 -1.28
CA GLU A 47 -5.37 5.92 -0.70
C GLU A 47 -4.70 4.95 -1.66
N LYS A 48 -4.12 3.90 -1.09
CA LYS A 48 -3.43 2.87 -1.87
C LYS A 48 -4.35 1.67 -2.15
N PRO A 49 -4.19 0.96 -3.28
CA PRO A 49 -3.33 1.30 -4.43
C PRO A 49 -3.74 2.61 -5.10
N LEU A 50 -2.73 3.36 -5.55
CA LEU A 50 -2.95 4.65 -6.23
C LEU A 50 -3.80 4.49 -7.49
N CYS A 51 -3.51 3.48 -8.30
CA CYS A 51 -4.24 3.15 -9.51
C CYS A 51 -4.04 1.67 -9.86
N ARG A 52 -4.78 1.19 -10.84
CA ARG A 52 -4.54 -0.12 -11.46
C ARG A 52 -3.34 -0.04 -12.40
N PRO A 53 -2.62 -1.16 -12.66
CA PRO A 53 -1.42 -1.13 -13.49
C PRO A 53 -1.61 -0.54 -14.89
N TRP A 54 -2.74 -0.82 -15.55
CA TRP A 54 -3.04 -0.26 -16.87
C TRP A 54 -3.38 1.24 -16.88
N GLU A 55 -3.63 1.83 -15.71
CA GLU A 55 -3.93 3.27 -15.58
C GLU A 55 -2.68 4.11 -15.34
N ILE A 56 -1.51 3.48 -15.10
CA ILE A 56 -0.23 4.16 -14.88
C ILE A 56 0.11 5.18 -15.99
N PRO A 57 -0.06 4.87 -17.29
CA PRO A 57 0.20 5.84 -18.35
C PRO A 57 -0.68 7.09 -18.24
N ARG A 58 -1.98 6.92 -17.94
CA ARG A 58 -2.92 8.02 -17.78
C ARG A 58 -2.56 8.89 -16.58
N LEU A 59 -2.25 8.28 -15.44
CA LEU A 59 -1.82 9.01 -14.25
C LEU A 59 -0.52 9.78 -14.47
N THR A 60 0.42 9.18 -15.22
CA THR A 60 1.68 9.84 -15.60
C THR A 60 1.43 11.05 -16.49
N ALA A 61 0.51 10.94 -17.46
CA ALA A 61 0.11 12.05 -18.32
C ALA A 61 -0.57 13.18 -17.52
N LEU A 62 -1.46 12.86 -16.58
CA LEU A 62 -2.07 13.85 -15.67
C LEU A 62 -1.01 14.61 -14.88
N ARG A 63 -0.04 13.91 -14.28
CA ARG A 63 1.06 14.56 -13.56
C ARG A 63 1.89 15.48 -14.45
N ALA A 64 2.12 15.08 -15.71
CA ALA A 64 2.86 15.91 -16.66
C ALA A 64 2.08 17.16 -17.08
N ALA A 65 0.76 17.06 -17.25
CA ALA A 65 -0.12 18.17 -17.60
C ALA A 65 -0.32 19.17 -16.45
N HIS A 66 -0.18 18.72 -15.19
CA HIS A 66 -0.39 19.53 -14.00
C HIS A 66 0.88 19.59 -13.11
N PRO A 67 1.96 20.29 -13.55
CA PRO A 67 3.23 20.33 -12.81
C PRO A 67 3.13 21.05 -11.44
N GLY A 68 2.09 21.87 -11.24
CA GLY A 68 1.80 22.53 -9.97
C GLY A 68 1.24 21.57 -8.91
N ALA A 69 0.63 20.46 -9.33
CA ALA A 69 0.01 19.52 -8.43
C ALA A 69 1.04 18.79 -7.55
N ARG A 70 0.60 18.37 -6.36
CA ARG A 70 1.37 17.53 -5.45
C ARG A 70 0.52 16.33 -5.08
N LEU A 71 1.00 15.14 -5.38
CA LEU A 71 0.30 13.89 -5.07
C LEU A 71 1.16 13.05 -4.14
N VAL A 72 0.56 12.65 -3.02
CA VAL A 72 1.13 11.70 -2.06
C VAL A 72 0.21 10.49 -1.99
N VAL A 73 0.79 9.30 -2.05
CA VAL A 73 0.07 8.05 -1.81
C VAL A 73 0.13 7.76 -0.31
N MET A 74 -1.01 7.40 0.29
CA MET A 74 -1.04 6.95 1.67
C MET A 74 -0.32 5.61 1.81
N ASP A 75 0.93 5.65 2.27
CA ASP A 75 1.78 4.46 2.48
C ASP A 75 2.11 4.28 3.97
N GLN A 76 1.07 4.15 4.79
CA GLN A 76 1.17 4.07 6.25
C GLN A 76 2.12 2.97 6.75
N TYR A 77 2.18 1.82 6.06
CA TYR A 77 3.06 0.72 6.46
C TYR A 77 4.53 0.98 6.12
N GLY A 78 4.81 1.79 5.10
CA GLY A 78 6.16 2.28 4.81
C GLY A 78 6.73 3.17 5.92
N HIS A 79 5.88 3.71 6.80
CA HIS A 79 6.26 4.54 7.94
C HIS A 79 6.09 3.83 9.30
N ALA A 80 5.91 2.51 9.30
CA ALA A 80 5.70 1.76 10.54
C ALA A 80 6.94 1.81 11.44
N THR A 81 6.80 2.36 12.65
CA THR A 81 7.86 2.46 13.67
C THR A 81 8.53 1.10 13.96
N SER A 82 7.78 0.00 13.87
CA SER A 82 8.30 -1.35 14.05
C SER A 82 9.46 -1.69 13.11
N THR A 83 9.42 -1.23 11.86
CA THR A 83 10.52 -1.46 10.89
C THR A 83 11.80 -0.70 11.28
N VAL A 84 11.65 0.52 11.80
CA VAL A 84 12.76 1.34 12.29
C VAL A 84 13.38 0.73 13.54
N LEU A 85 12.55 0.24 14.46
CA LEU A 85 12.99 -0.44 15.67
C LEU A 85 13.74 -1.73 15.33
N LEU A 86 13.19 -2.58 14.46
CA LEU A 86 13.85 -3.81 14.02
C LEU A 86 15.26 -3.54 13.46
N ARG A 87 15.38 -2.55 12.57
CA ARG A 87 16.69 -2.17 12.01
C ARG A 87 17.67 -1.64 13.05
N SER A 88 17.18 -0.93 14.06
CA SER A 88 18.02 -0.40 15.13
C SER A 88 18.51 -1.52 16.04
N LEU A 89 17.60 -2.43 16.44
CA LEU A 89 17.94 -3.61 17.23
C LEU A 89 18.94 -4.53 16.51
N LEU A 90 18.77 -4.79 15.22
CA LEU A 90 19.72 -5.60 14.45
C LEU A 90 21.13 -4.98 14.44
N ARG A 91 21.22 -3.65 14.29
CA ARG A 91 22.51 -2.95 14.30
C ARG A 91 23.17 -2.95 15.67
N GLU A 92 22.40 -2.76 16.74
CA GLU A 92 22.93 -2.61 18.10
C GLU A 92 23.21 -3.95 18.77
N LEU A 93 22.30 -4.92 18.63
CA LEU A 93 22.35 -6.18 19.37
C LEU A 93 22.93 -7.33 18.55
N ALA A 94 22.99 -7.21 17.22
CA ALA A 94 23.42 -8.28 16.33
C ALA A 94 24.30 -7.80 15.15
N PRO A 95 25.31 -6.93 15.36
CA PRO A 95 26.07 -6.31 14.26
C PRO A 95 26.82 -7.28 13.35
N GLY A 96 27.12 -8.50 13.83
CA GLY A 96 27.77 -9.56 13.05
C GLY A 96 26.81 -10.59 12.44
N HIS A 97 25.49 -10.46 12.66
CA HIS A 97 24.51 -11.42 12.18
C HIS A 97 23.70 -10.83 11.01
N PRO A 98 24.00 -11.23 9.77
CA PRO A 98 23.26 -10.73 8.62
C PRO A 98 21.80 -11.19 8.65
N LEU A 99 20.90 -10.35 8.12
CA LEU A 99 19.50 -10.68 7.94
C LEU A 99 19.37 -11.78 6.87
N LEU A 100 19.03 -13.00 7.28
CA LEU A 100 18.96 -14.16 6.39
C LEU A 100 17.62 -14.26 5.65
N ALA A 101 16.52 -13.90 6.31
CA ALA A 101 15.19 -14.01 5.75
C ALA A 101 14.22 -13.03 6.41
N VAL A 102 13.24 -12.56 5.65
CA VAL A 102 12.09 -11.80 6.14
C VAL A 102 10.83 -12.49 5.65
N ARG A 103 9.91 -12.77 6.58
CA ARG A 103 8.58 -13.28 6.27
C ARG A 103 7.57 -12.27 6.74
N VAL A 104 6.70 -11.84 5.83
CA VAL A 104 5.58 -10.95 6.14
C VAL A 104 4.30 -11.73 5.95
N GLY A 105 3.42 -11.69 6.94
CA GLY A 105 2.08 -12.24 6.87
C GLY A 105 1.06 -11.15 7.12
N PHE A 106 0.01 -11.11 6.30
CA PHE A 106 -1.16 -10.27 6.52
C PHE A 106 -2.38 -11.17 6.69
N GLY A 107 -2.96 -11.15 7.90
CA GLY A 107 -4.18 -11.87 8.21
C GLY A 107 -5.22 -10.89 8.76
N LYS A 108 -6.38 -10.82 8.13
CA LYS A 108 -7.54 -10.06 8.60
C LYS A 108 -8.77 -10.93 8.42
N ASP A 109 -9.61 -11.02 9.44
CA ASP A 109 -10.93 -11.60 9.27
C ASP A 109 -11.83 -10.60 8.55
N ARG A 110 -12.02 -10.81 7.25
CA ARG A 110 -12.83 -9.97 6.36
C ARG A 110 -14.17 -10.60 6.02
N ARG A 111 -14.56 -11.71 6.64
CA ARG A 111 -15.75 -12.49 6.23
C ARG A 111 -17.02 -11.63 6.23
N ALA A 112 -17.25 -10.85 7.29
CA ALA A 112 -18.41 -9.97 7.39
C ALA A 112 -18.38 -8.83 6.36
N ASP A 113 -17.21 -8.20 6.16
CA ASP A 113 -17.03 -7.14 5.17
C ASP A 113 -17.30 -7.64 3.74
N ILE A 114 -16.77 -8.82 3.40
CA ILE A 114 -16.94 -9.46 2.09
C ILE A 114 -18.40 -9.85 1.86
N ALA A 115 -19.08 -10.40 2.87
CA ALA A 115 -20.51 -10.70 2.79
C ALA A 115 -21.36 -9.44 2.54
N ALA A 116 -20.90 -8.28 3.04
CA ALA A 116 -21.50 -6.97 2.77
C ALA A 116 -21.04 -6.32 1.44
N GLY A 117 -20.31 -7.05 0.59
CA GLY A 117 -19.85 -6.56 -0.71
C GLY A 117 -18.62 -5.65 -0.67
N ARG A 118 -17.91 -5.55 0.46
CA ARG A 118 -16.69 -4.74 0.62
C ARG A 118 -15.44 -5.59 0.33
N PHE A 119 -14.34 -4.91 -0.04
CA PHE A 119 -13.04 -5.55 -0.34
C PHE A 119 -13.10 -6.63 -1.44
N VAL A 120 -14.05 -6.50 -2.38
CA VAL A 120 -14.15 -7.33 -3.56
C VAL A 120 -13.34 -6.67 -4.68
N ASP A 121 -12.05 -7.01 -4.76
CA ASP A 121 -11.21 -6.67 -5.89
C ASP A 121 -11.34 -7.77 -6.96
N ARG A 122 -11.85 -7.41 -8.14
CA ARG A 122 -12.08 -8.33 -9.25
C ARG A 122 -10.87 -8.47 -10.18
N ASP A 123 -9.86 -7.63 -10.01
CA ASP A 123 -8.69 -7.58 -10.88
C ASP A 123 -7.57 -8.45 -10.30
N TYR A 124 -7.31 -8.29 -9.00
CA TYR A 124 -6.17 -8.89 -8.30
C TYR A 124 -6.55 -9.58 -6.98
N GLY A 125 -7.83 -9.54 -6.58
CA GLY A 125 -8.29 -10.16 -5.33
C GLY A 125 -7.54 -9.63 -4.10
N VAL A 126 -7.21 -10.51 -3.16
CA VAL A 126 -6.47 -10.14 -1.94
C VAL A 126 -5.10 -9.53 -2.22
N PHE A 127 -4.46 -9.90 -3.34
CA PHE A 127 -3.18 -9.31 -3.72
C PHE A 127 -3.33 -7.83 -4.08
N GLY A 128 -4.44 -7.42 -4.70
CA GLY A 128 -4.68 -6.03 -5.08
C GLY A 128 -4.64 -5.05 -3.91
N TYR A 129 -5.14 -5.46 -2.74
CA TYR A 129 -5.26 -4.58 -1.58
C TYR A 129 -4.38 -4.95 -0.37
N GLU A 130 -3.86 -6.17 -0.21
CA GLU A 130 -2.95 -6.49 0.91
C GLU A 130 -1.48 -6.59 0.49
N TRP A 131 -1.17 -7.08 -0.71
CA TRP A 131 0.21 -7.34 -1.13
C TRP A 131 1.10 -6.09 -1.10
N LEU A 132 0.57 -4.96 -1.56
CA LEU A 132 1.31 -3.69 -1.56
C LEU A 132 1.67 -3.22 -0.14
N HIS A 133 0.89 -3.58 0.88
CA HIS A 133 1.25 -3.32 2.28
C HIS A 133 2.44 -4.18 2.72
N MET A 134 2.46 -5.44 2.30
CA MET A 134 3.57 -6.36 2.59
C MET A 134 4.85 -5.86 1.93
N LEU A 135 4.78 -5.39 0.68
CA LEU A 135 5.91 -4.78 -0.02
C LEU A 135 6.41 -3.51 0.68
N ALA A 136 5.52 -2.69 1.25
CA ALA A 136 5.91 -1.50 1.99
C ALA A 136 6.71 -1.85 3.27
N LEU A 137 6.30 -2.90 3.99
CA LEU A 137 7.05 -3.41 5.14
C LEU A 137 8.40 -3.99 4.72
N LEU A 138 8.44 -4.79 3.65
CA LEU A 138 9.69 -5.35 3.12
C LEU A 138 10.69 -4.26 2.74
N ARG A 139 10.22 -3.19 2.09
CA ARG A 139 11.04 -2.01 1.75
C ARG A 139 11.64 -1.33 2.98
N GLY A 140 10.92 -1.33 4.10
CA GLY A 140 11.38 -0.74 5.36
C GLY A 140 12.45 -1.55 6.08
N VAL A 141 12.54 -2.86 5.81
CA VAL A 141 13.42 -3.80 6.53
C VAL A 141 14.64 -4.21 5.69
N LEU A 142 14.44 -4.51 4.41
CA LEU A 142 15.51 -4.99 3.53
C LEU A 142 16.45 -3.86 3.10
N PRO A 143 17.75 -4.14 2.87
CA PRO A 143 18.60 -3.17 2.20
C PRO A 143 18.09 -2.87 0.77
N PRO A 144 18.27 -1.64 0.26
CA PRO A 144 17.65 -1.19 -1.00
C PRO A 144 17.96 -2.09 -2.21
N GLU A 145 19.17 -2.61 -2.31
CA GLU A 145 19.63 -3.49 -3.37
C GLU A 145 18.90 -4.83 -3.37
N TYR A 146 18.68 -5.43 -2.19
CA TYR A 146 17.93 -6.68 -2.06
C TYR A 146 16.45 -6.48 -2.38
N TYR A 147 15.87 -5.36 -1.93
CA TYR A 147 14.48 -5.03 -2.26
C TYR A 147 14.27 -4.86 -3.77
N ARG A 148 15.19 -4.16 -4.46
CA ARG A 148 15.16 -4.03 -5.93
C ARG A 148 15.31 -5.39 -6.62
N ALA A 149 16.29 -6.19 -6.19
CA ALA A 149 16.51 -7.52 -6.75
C ALA A 149 15.26 -8.41 -6.59
N TYR A 150 14.60 -8.36 -5.43
CA TYR A 150 13.34 -9.06 -5.17
C TYR A 150 12.23 -8.62 -6.13
N LEU A 151 12.03 -7.31 -6.32
CA LEU A 151 11.00 -6.80 -7.23
C LEU A 151 11.29 -7.09 -8.71
N SER A 152 12.55 -7.25 -9.08
CA SER A 152 12.98 -7.56 -10.46
C SER A 152 13.08 -9.05 -10.74
N ALA A 153 12.98 -9.91 -9.72
CA ALA A 153 13.04 -11.36 -9.90
C ALA A 153 11.74 -11.88 -10.53
N ALA A 154 11.86 -12.91 -11.37
CA ALA A 154 10.69 -13.65 -11.84
C ALA A 154 9.93 -14.24 -10.63
N PRO A 155 8.58 -14.21 -10.61
CA PRO A 155 7.79 -14.74 -9.48
C PRO A 155 8.14 -16.19 -9.12
N SER A 156 8.50 -17.01 -10.12
CA SER A 156 8.93 -18.41 -9.94
C SER A 156 10.25 -18.59 -9.17
N ARG A 157 10.97 -17.51 -8.88
CA ARG A 157 12.20 -17.51 -8.07
C ARG A 157 12.01 -16.95 -6.66
N ALA A 158 10.80 -16.48 -6.30
CA ALA A 158 10.50 -15.96 -4.97
C ALA A 158 10.12 -17.04 -3.95
N ASP A 159 9.88 -18.28 -4.41
CA ASP A 159 9.61 -19.43 -3.56
C ASP A 159 10.90 -20.00 -2.99
N CYS A 160 11.25 -19.57 -1.78
CA CYS A 160 12.04 -20.41 -0.89
C CYS A 160 11.04 -21.30 -0.15
N ALA A 161 10.95 -22.57 -0.55
CA ALA A 161 10.00 -23.56 -0.06
C ALA A 161 9.71 -23.42 1.45
N TRP A 162 8.43 -23.24 1.77
CA TRP A 162 7.93 -23.49 3.12
C TRP A 162 7.98 -25.01 3.35
N PRO A 163 8.77 -25.55 4.30
CA PRO A 163 8.60 -26.95 4.68
C PRO A 163 7.17 -27.12 5.20
N PRO A 164 6.49 -28.27 4.96
CA PRO A 164 5.19 -28.52 5.56
C PRO A 164 5.29 -28.23 7.06
N THR A 165 4.32 -27.47 7.59
CA THR A 165 4.22 -27.08 9.00
C THR A 165 4.63 -28.25 9.91
N PRO A 166 5.51 -28.05 10.91
CA PRO A 166 5.64 -29.02 11.97
C PRO A 166 4.26 -29.11 12.63
N SER A 167 3.69 -30.32 12.70
CA SER A 167 2.55 -30.59 13.56
C SER A 167 2.94 -30.16 14.97
N TRP A 168 2.38 -29.05 15.45
CA TRP A 168 2.46 -28.71 16.87
C TRP A 168 1.56 -29.70 17.62
N SER A 169 2.12 -30.85 17.99
CA SER A 169 1.58 -31.64 19.09
C SER A 169 1.84 -30.83 20.36
N ALA A 170 0.77 -30.38 21.01
CA ALA A 170 0.87 -29.78 22.34
C ALA A 170 1.61 -30.75 23.28
N PRO A 171 2.56 -30.29 24.11
CA PRO A 171 3.19 -31.15 25.10
C PRO A 171 2.10 -31.65 26.08
N PRO A 172 2.11 -32.94 26.45
CA PRO A 172 1.16 -33.47 27.41
C PRO A 172 1.34 -32.74 28.75
N HIS A 173 0.23 -32.22 29.29
CA HIS A 173 0.19 -31.73 30.65
C HIS A 173 0.45 -32.89 31.61
N THR A 174 1.68 -33.02 32.13
CA THR A 174 1.92 -33.79 33.35
C THR A 174 1.54 -32.93 34.54
N LYS A 175 0.56 -33.42 35.30
CA LYS A 175 0.26 -32.95 36.67
C LYS A 175 1.37 -33.38 37.62
#